data_AF-A0A238BNG6-F1
#
_entry.id   AF-A0A238BNG6-F1
#
_cell.length_a   1.000
_cell.length_b   1.000
_cell.length_c   1.000
_cell.angle_alpha   90.00
_cell.angle_beta   90.00
_cell.angle_gamma   90.00
#
_symmetry.space_group_name_H-M   'P 1'
#
loop_
_entity.id
_entity.type
_entity.pdbx_description
1 polymer ?
#
loop_
_entity_poly.entity_id
_entity_poly.type
_entity_poly.pdbx_seq_one_letter_code
_entity_poly.pdbx_strand_id
1 'polypeptide(L)'
;MDINDNDKHLPLCSICMGSSDSQYMKYNLAVSGVILPIIGFIGIIGNSLVMTVYGSIEQRNYSTNIYLAALALSDFSMIWTAIILYSIEAWRHHGPMVLSIIYVRSAKFVFPISTMLQTTSVYFCVAAAADFFVRIVLSAKIKDKICTPRYKFKYYKLSFKKLLKFVFLKNVAMKLSFLLNFTEEPILIFRFHQKLLFMKRYLDQFFRFARLFVLSIAMISFLYNVPHFFELKVIDCIDETRNNTLSVQVCPTELRNNAFYYELYYTYMYTIFMAAGPLVIIVTLNASIVRVVFKNGASG
;
A
#
# COMPACT_ATOMS: atom_id res chain seq x y z
N MET A 1 -38.33 -6.50 -26.45
CA MET A 1 -38.60 -7.39 -25.31
C MET A 1 -39.72 -6.72 -24.55
N ASP A 2 -40.90 -7.32 -24.57
CA ASP A 2 -42.08 -6.76 -23.92
C ASP A 2 -41.87 -6.74 -22.40
N ILE A 3 -42.13 -5.58 -21.80
CA ILE A 3 -42.00 -5.30 -20.37
C ILE A 3 -43.06 -6.15 -19.65
N ASN A 4 -42.64 -7.03 -18.74
CA ASN A 4 -43.55 -7.90 -17.99
C ASN A 4 -44.37 -7.05 -16.99
N ASP A 5 -45.56 -7.47 -16.59
CA ASP A 5 -46.40 -6.69 -15.65
C ASP A 5 -45.74 -6.44 -14.28
N ASN A 6 -44.76 -7.26 -13.90
CA ASN A 6 -43.93 -7.06 -12.70
C ASN A 6 -42.93 -5.89 -12.85
N ASP A 7 -42.60 -5.51 -14.08
CA ASP A 7 -41.60 -4.47 -14.36
C ASP A 7 -42.20 -3.04 -14.32
N LYS A 8 -43.54 -2.90 -14.33
CA LYS A 8 -44.25 -1.61 -14.30
C LYS A 8 -44.08 -0.81 -13.01
N HIS A 9 -43.58 -1.43 -11.93
CA HIS A 9 -43.35 -0.76 -10.65
C HIS A 9 -41.90 -0.33 -10.41
N LEU A 10 -40.98 -0.56 -11.35
CA LEU A 10 -39.58 -0.14 -11.18
C LEU A 10 -39.42 1.38 -11.29
N PRO A 11 -38.55 2.00 -10.47
CA PRO A 11 -38.25 3.41 -10.58
C PRO A 11 -37.43 3.73 -11.83
N LEU A 12 -37.42 5.00 -12.23
CA LEU A 12 -36.57 5.52 -13.30
C LEU A 12 -35.10 5.57 -12.86
N CYS A 13 -34.17 5.25 -13.77
CA CYS A 13 -32.72 5.30 -13.49
C CYS A 13 -32.15 6.72 -13.24
N SER A 14 -33.01 7.74 -13.19
CA SER A 14 -32.65 9.12 -12.84
C SER A 14 -32.79 9.43 -11.35
N ILE A 15 -33.42 8.54 -10.55
CA ILE A 15 -33.90 8.86 -9.19
C ILE A 15 -32.79 9.18 -8.17
N CYS A 16 -31.59 8.63 -8.38
CA CYS A 16 -30.41 8.88 -7.54
C CYS A 16 -29.25 9.54 -8.30
N MET A 17 -29.49 10.12 -9.48
CA MET A 17 -28.40 10.70 -10.25
C MET A 17 -27.79 11.92 -9.54
N GLY A 18 -26.47 12.05 -9.66
CA GLY A 18 -25.76 13.27 -9.29
C GLY A 18 -25.99 14.40 -10.29
N SER A 19 -25.13 15.43 -10.23
CA SER A 19 -25.22 16.60 -11.12
C SER A 19 -25.29 16.20 -12.60
N SER A 20 -26.37 16.60 -13.27
CA SER A 20 -26.59 16.45 -14.72
C SER A 20 -26.01 17.62 -15.54
N ASP A 21 -25.17 18.45 -14.93
CA ASP A 21 -24.58 19.60 -15.60
C ASP A 21 -23.63 19.13 -16.73
N SER A 22 -23.90 19.60 -17.94
CA SER A 22 -23.11 19.34 -19.14
C SER A 22 -21.63 19.73 -18.99
N GLN A 23 -21.33 20.79 -18.23
CA GLN A 23 -19.95 21.21 -17.98
C GLN A 23 -19.22 20.22 -17.06
N TYR A 24 -19.90 19.79 -15.99
CA TYR A 24 -19.38 18.77 -15.08
C TYR A 24 -19.15 17.44 -15.79
N MET A 25 -20.05 17.02 -16.68
CA MET A 25 -19.91 15.78 -17.44
C MET A 25 -18.69 15.80 -18.37
N LYS A 26 -18.44 16.91 -19.08
CA LYS A 26 -17.24 17.08 -19.90
C LYS A 26 -15.96 17.06 -19.05
N TYR A 27 -15.97 17.76 -17.92
CA TYR A 27 -14.85 17.76 -16.98
C TYR A 27 -14.56 16.36 -16.43
N ASN A 28 -15.58 15.63 -15.97
CA ASN A 28 -15.44 14.27 -15.45
C ASN A 28 -14.90 13.33 -16.53
N LEU A 29 -15.37 13.44 -17.78
CA LEU A 29 -14.84 12.64 -18.88
C LEU A 29 -13.36 12.95 -19.16
N ALA A 30 -12.96 14.22 -19.20
CA ALA A 30 -11.58 14.61 -19.46
C ALA A 30 -10.64 14.16 -18.31
N VAL A 31 -11.01 14.45 -17.06
CA VAL A 31 -10.15 14.16 -15.91
C VAL A 31 -10.20 12.69 -15.53
N SER A 32 -11.39 12.17 -15.22
CA SER A 32 -11.56 10.80 -14.73
C SER A 32 -11.47 9.78 -15.85
N GLY A 33 -11.97 10.11 -17.04
CA GLY A 33 -11.99 9.20 -18.19
C GLY A 33 -10.68 9.13 -18.97
N VAL A 34 -9.83 10.17 -18.94
CA VAL A 34 -8.60 10.24 -19.74
C VAL A 34 -7.36 10.48 -18.88
N ILE A 35 -7.30 11.58 -18.12
CA ILE A 35 -6.08 11.97 -17.38
C ILE A 35 -5.73 10.96 -16.27
N LEU A 36 -6.69 10.60 -15.42
CA LEU A 36 -6.48 9.64 -14.33
C LEU A 36 -6.00 8.26 -14.82
N PRO A 37 -6.57 7.64 -15.87
CA PRO A 37 -6.03 6.39 -16.40
C PRO A 37 -4.58 6.52 -16.89
N ILE A 38 -4.20 7.62 -17.55
CA ILE A 38 -2.80 7.83 -18.00
C ILE A 38 -1.84 7.85 -16.79
N ILE A 39 -2.18 8.63 -15.76
CA ILE A 39 -1.41 8.66 -14.51
C ILE A 39 -1.39 7.28 -13.86
N GLY A 40 -2.53 6.58 -13.87
CA GLY A 40 -2.68 5.22 -13.37
C GLY A 40 -1.75 4.23 -14.07
N PHE A 41 -1.63 4.28 -15.40
CA PHE A 41 -0.72 3.40 -16.14
C PHE A 41 0.75 3.62 -15.74
N ILE A 42 1.17 4.88 -15.63
CA ILE A 42 2.53 5.21 -15.14
C ILE A 42 2.73 4.66 -13.73
N GLY A 43 1.73 4.84 -12.85
CA GLY A 43 1.76 4.33 -11.48
C GLY A 43 1.79 2.81 -11.40
N ILE A 44 1.08 2.09 -12.27
CA ILE A 44 1.09 0.62 -12.35
C ILE A 44 2.50 0.13 -12.69
N ILE A 45 3.14 0.74 -13.70
CA ILE A 45 4.50 0.38 -14.11
C ILE A 45 5.48 0.64 -12.96
N GLY A 46 5.44 1.85 -12.39
CA GLY A 46 6.33 2.25 -11.29
C GLY A 46 6.20 1.33 -10.07
N ASN A 47 4.97 1.10 -9.60
CA ASN A 47 4.74 0.24 -8.44
C ASN A 47 5.08 -1.23 -8.71
N SER A 48 4.87 -1.72 -9.94
CA SER A 48 5.29 -3.08 -10.32
C SER A 48 6.81 -3.25 -10.25
N LEU A 49 7.58 -2.26 -10.71
CA LEU A 49 9.05 -2.27 -10.62
C LEU A 49 9.52 -2.23 -9.16
N VAL A 50 8.91 -1.39 -8.32
CA VAL A 50 9.22 -1.30 -6.88
C VAL A 50 8.93 -2.63 -6.19
N MET A 51 7.79 -3.27 -6.50
CA MET A 51 7.43 -4.59 -5.99
C MET A 51 8.42 -5.68 -6.41
N THR A 52 8.87 -5.72 -7.67
CA THR A 52 9.81 -6.75 -8.13
C THR A 52 11.19 -6.58 -7.51
N VAL A 53 11.69 -5.34 -7.42
CA VAL A 53 13.01 -5.03 -6.85
C VAL A 53 13.03 -5.31 -5.35
N TYR A 54 12.14 -4.69 -4.57
CA TYR A 54 12.13 -4.84 -3.11
C TYR A 54 11.48 -6.14 -2.63
N GLY A 55 10.69 -6.80 -3.48
CA GLY A 55 10.14 -8.12 -3.24
C GLY A 55 11.15 -9.25 -3.41
N SER A 56 12.32 -8.99 -4.01
CA SER A 56 13.38 -9.99 -4.15
C SER A 56 13.90 -10.48 -2.79
N ILE A 57 14.29 -11.76 -2.73
CA ILE A 57 14.73 -12.41 -1.48
C ILE A 57 15.94 -11.71 -0.84
N GLU A 58 16.82 -11.15 -1.67
CA GLU A 58 18.00 -10.43 -1.23
C GLU A 58 17.64 -9.09 -0.58
N GLN A 59 16.72 -8.34 -1.19
CA GLN A 59 16.31 -7.01 -0.72
C GLN A 59 15.39 -7.06 0.50
N ARG A 60 14.63 -8.15 0.68
CA ARG A 60 13.79 -8.39 1.87
C ARG A 60 14.59 -8.49 3.17
N ASN A 61 15.91 -8.53 3.10
CA ASN A 61 16.78 -8.49 4.27
C ASN A 61 16.82 -7.12 5.00
N TYR A 62 16.10 -6.11 4.50
CA TYR A 62 15.97 -4.81 5.16
C TYR A 62 14.49 -4.52 5.46
N SER A 63 14.12 -4.21 6.71
CA SER A 63 12.71 -3.89 7.05
C SER A 63 12.14 -2.73 6.25
N THR A 64 12.96 -1.71 5.94
CA THR A 64 12.56 -0.59 5.07
C THR A 64 12.05 -1.09 3.72
N ASN A 65 12.76 -2.06 3.12
CA ASN A 65 12.38 -2.63 1.83
C ASN A 65 11.08 -3.44 1.92
N ILE A 66 10.77 -4.05 3.08
CA ILE A 66 9.47 -4.71 3.31
C ILE A 66 8.34 -3.69 3.30
N TYR A 67 8.50 -2.56 4.01
CA TYR A 67 7.49 -1.49 4.02
C TYR A 67 7.32 -0.86 2.64
N LEU A 68 8.41 -0.61 1.90
CA LEU A 68 8.35 -0.08 0.54
C LEU A 68 7.69 -1.05 -0.45
N ALA A 69 7.95 -2.36 -0.32
CA ALA A 69 7.28 -3.37 -1.13
C ALA A 69 5.77 -3.47 -0.81
N ALA A 70 5.40 -3.37 0.47
CA ALA A 70 4.00 -3.36 0.91
C ALA A 70 3.26 -2.10 0.44
N LEU A 71 3.92 -0.93 0.52
CA LEU A 71 3.42 0.33 -0.02
C LEU A 71 3.12 0.21 -1.52
N ALA A 72 4.09 -0.26 -2.30
CA ALA A 72 3.93 -0.42 -3.74
C ALA A 72 2.83 -1.42 -4.12
N LEU A 73 2.66 -2.50 -3.35
CA LEU A 73 1.54 -3.43 -3.53
C LEU A 73 0.19 -2.78 -3.26
N SER A 74 0.10 -1.97 -2.19
CA SER A 74 -1.11 -1.24 -1.85
C SER A 74 -1.46 -0.22 -2.94
N ASP A 75 -0.47 0.56 -3.40
CA ASP A 75 -0.66 1.58 -4.45
C ASP A 75 -1.02 0.95 -5.79
N PHE A 76 -0.35 -0.14 -6.18
CA PHE A 76 -0.70 -0.91 -7.37
C PHE A 76 -2.18 -1.35 -7.33
N SER A 77 -2.60 -1.93 -6.20
CA SER A 77 -3.98 -2.41 -6.02
C SER A 77 -4.97 -1.24 -6.00
N MET A 78 -4.61 -0.13 -5.35
CA MET A 78 -5.43 1.08 -5.29
C MET A 78 -5.66 1.66 -6.70
N ILE A 79 -4.63 1.71 -7.55
CA ILE A 79 -4.76 2.21 -8.93
C ILE A 79 -5.73 1.35 -9.75
N TRP A 80 -5.67 0.03 -9.63
CA TRP A 80 -6.63 -0.86 -10.30
C TRP A 80 -8.07 -0.56 -9.87
N THR A 81 -8.31 -0.41 -8.55
CA THR A 81 -9.64 -0.04 -8.06
C THR A 81 -10.08 1.34 -8.53
N ALA A 82 -9.15 2.31 -8.62
CA ALA A 82 -9.43 3.65 -9.10
C ALA A 82 -9.83 3.68 -10.59
N ILE A 83 -9.18 2.87 -11.44
CA ILE A 83 -9.56 2.75 -12.85
C ILE A 83 -11.00 2.22 -12.98
N ILE A 84 -11.38 1.24 -12.17
CA ILE A 84 -12.75 0.70 -12.16
C ILE A 84 -13.75 1.76 -11.68
N LEU A 85 -13.44 2.50 -10.62
CA LEU A 85 -14.38 3.45 -10.02
C LEU A 85 -14.51 4.77 -10.78
N TYR A 86 -13.43 5.27 -11.36
CA TYR A 86 -13.40 6.61 -11.98
C TYR A 86 -13.44 6.54 -13.50
N SER A 87 -12.63 5.67 -14.11
CA SER A 87 -12.59 5.57 -15.58
C SER A 87 -13.88 4.95 -16.09
N ILE A 88 -14.33 3.83 -15.53
CA ILE A 88 -15.57 3.20 -16.00
C ILE A 88 -16.78 4.12 -15.73
N GLU A 89 -16.83 4.81 -14.58
CA GLU A 89 -17.88 5.80 -14.30
C GLU A 89 -17.94 6.91 -15.36
N ALA A 90 -16.80 7.46 -15.77
CA ALA A 90 -16.75 8.51 -16.79
C ALA A 90 -17.24 8.00 -18.16
N TRP A 91 -16.92 6.75 -18.50
CA TRP A 91 -17.24 6.16 -19.80
C TRP A 91 -18.61 5.48 -19.86
N ARG A 92 -19.25 5.14 -18.72
CA ARG A 92 -20.49 4.33 -18.71
C ARG A 92 -21.66 4.98 -19.46
N HIS A 93 -21.70 6.30 -19.52
CA HIS A 93 -22.75 7.08 -20.19
C HIS A 93 -22.50 7.24 -21.70
N HIS A 94 -21.25 7.08 -22.14
CA HIS A 94 -20.84 7.23 -23.54
C HIS A 94 -20.60 5.88 -24.24
N GLY A 95 -20.54 4.79 -23.46
CA GLY A 95 -20.26 3.44 -23.92
C GLY A 95 -21.51 2.55 -24.04
N PRO A 96 -21.30 1.27 -24.38
CA PRO A 96 -22.37 0.28 -24.45
C PRO A 96 -22.99 0.01 -23.07
N MET A 97 -24.23 -0.47 -23.05
CA MET A 97 -24.98 -0.76 -21.83
C MET A 97 -24.26 -1.71 -20.86
N VAL A 98 -23.51 -2.67 -21.41
CA VAL A 98 -22.68 -3.61 -20.65
C VAL A 98 -21.73 -2.88 -19.69
N LEU A 99 -21.18 -1.72 -20.09
CA LEU A 99 -20.23 -0.96 -19.28
C LEU A 99 -20.89 -0.39 -18.02
N SER A 100 -22.13 0.10 -18.14
CA SER A 100 -22.92 0.59 -17.01
C SER A 100 -23.25 -0.53 -16.03
N ILE A 101 -23.65 -1.70 -16.53
CA ILE A 101 -23.96 -2.87 -15.71
C ILE A 101 -22.73 -3.34 -14.93
N ILE A 102 -21.57 -3.42 -15.59
CA ILE A 102 -20.30 -3.79 -14.96
C ILE A 102 -19.93 -2.79 -13.87
N TYR A 103 -20.02 -1.49 -14.16
CA TYR A 103 -19.75 -0.45 -13.17
C TYR A 103 -20.65 -0.59 -11.94
N VAL A 104 -21.97 -0.59 -12.13
CA VAL A 104 -22.92 -0.57 -11.02
C VAL A 104 -22.77 -1.81 -10.13
N ARG A 105 -22.57 -2.99 -10.72
CA ARG A 105 -22.37 -4.23 -9.96
C ARG A 105 -21.05 -4.27 -9.21
N SER A 106 -19.98 -3.75 -9.81
CA SER A 106 -18.65 -3.74 -9.19
C SER A 106 -18.49 -2.62 -8.15
N ALA A 107 -19.07 -1.44 -8.39
CA ALA A 107 -18.88 -0.23 -7.57
C ALA A 107 -19.22 -0.46 -6.10
N LYS A 108 -20.29 -1.20 -5.79
CA LYS A 108 -20.67 -1.53 -4.40
C LYS A 108 -19.54 -2.23 -3.61
N PHE A 109 -18.71 -3.03 -4.27
CA PHE A 109 -17.61 -3.75 -3.64
C PHE A 109 -16.27 -3.04 -3.81
N VAL A 110 -16.02 -2.49 -5.00
CA VAL A 110 -14.75 -1.83 -5.30
C VAL A 110 -14.62 -0.53 -4.52
N PHE A 111 -15.72 0.18 -4.24
CA PHE A 111 -15.72 1.39 -3.42
C PHE A 111 -15.10 1.18 -2.02
N PRO A 112 -15.66 0.31 -1.14
CA PRO A 112 -15.07 0.08 0.17
C PRO A 112 -13.66 -0.49 0.07
N ILE A 113 -13.39 -1.44 -0.85
CA ILE A 113 -12.05 -2.00 -1.04
C ILE A 113 -11.03 -0.89 -1.40
N SER A 114 -11.42 0.06 -2.26
CA SER A 114 -10.56 1.19 -2.64
C SER A 114 -10.23 2.07 -1.44
N THR A 115 -11.22 2.39 -0.59
CA THR A 115 -11.00 3.17 0.64
C THR A 115 -10.08 2.45 1.64
N MET A 116 -10.17 1.12 1.72
CA MET A 116 -9.30 0.29 2.55
C MET A 116 -7.86 0.25 2.03
N LEU A 117 -7.67 0.17 0.71
CA LEU A 117 -6.34 0.23 0.10
C LEU A 117 -5.73 1.63 0.20
N GLN A 118 -6.55 2.68 0.11
CA GLN A 118 -6.13 4.06 0.30
C GLN A 118 -5.63 4.32 1.72
N THR A 119 -6.43 3.95 2.73
CA THR A 119 -6.03 4.02 4.16
C THR A 119 -4.76 3.21 4.43
N THR A 120 -4.70 1.98 3.92
CA THR A 120 -3.51 1.11 4.07
C THR A 120 -2.25 1.77 3.49
N SER A 121 -2.33 2.36 2.28
CA SER A 121 -1.20 3.06 1.64
C SER A 121 -0.71 4.24 2.48
N VAL A 122 -1.63 5.07 3.01
CA VAL A 122 -1.29 6.21 3.87
C VAL A 122 -0.49 5.76 5.09
N TYR A 123 -0.94 4.72 5.78
CA TYR A 123 -0.24 4.22 6.97
C TYR A 123 1.02 3.42 6.66
N PHE A 124 1.14 2.81 5.48
CA PHE A 124 2.41 2.25 5.01
C PHE A 124 3.45 3.33 4.71
N CYS A 125 3.04 4.49 4.16
CA CYS A 125 3.91 5.66 4.04
C CYS A 125 4.44 6.12 5.41
N VAL A 126 3.55 6.25 6.40
CA VAL A 126 3.91 6.60 7.78
C VAL A 126 4.87 5.57 8.38
N ALA A 127 4.58 4.27 8.22
CA ALA A 127 5.42 3.19 8.72
C ALA A 127 6.82 3.18 8.08
N ALA A 128 6.91 3.42 6.77
CA ALA A 128 8.20 3.54 6.07
C ALA A 128 9.01 4.74 6.58
N ALA A 129 8.38 5.91 6.76
CA ALA A 129 9.02 7.10 7.33
C ALA A 129 9.49 6.86 8.77
N ALA A 130 8.69 6.18 9.59
CA ALA A 130 9.02 5.85 10.97
C ALA A 130 10.20 4.87 11.05
N ASP A 131 10.23 3.82 10.22
CA ASP A 131 11.36 2.88 10.14
C ASP A 131 12.65 3.61 9.75
N PHE A 132 12.57 4.55 8.80
CA PHE A 132 13.70 5.39 8.40
C PHE A 132 14.18 6.30 9.54
N PHE A 133 13.26 6.94 10.26
CA PHE A 133 13.57 7.77 11.42
C PHE A 133 14.27 6.98 12.53
N VAL A 134 13.74 5.81 12.89
CA VAL A 134 14.35 4.93 13.91
C VAL A 134 15.75 4.48 13.50
N ARG A 135 15.99 4.28 12.21
CA ARG A 135 17.31 3.88 11.69
C ARG A 135 18.35 5.00 11.72
N ILE A 136 17.95 6.24 11.43
CA ILE A 136 18.88 7.37 11.24
C ILE A 136 19.02 8.23 12.49
N VAL A 137 17.90 8.60 13.13
CA VAL A 137 17.88 9.60 14.20
C VAL A 137 18.16 8.98 15.56
N LEU A 138 17.66 7.76 15.81
CA LEU A 138 17.85 7.12 17.12
C LEU A 138 19.27 6.60 17.29
N SER A 139 19.94 7.10 18.34
CA SER A 139 21.25 6.61 18.79
C SER A 139 21.14 5.15 19.27
N ALA A 140 22.23 4.39 19.14
CA ALA A 140 22.28 2.96 19.48
C ALA A 140 21.72 2.64 20.89
N LYS A 141 21.94 3.52 21.87
CA LYS A 141 21.46 3.34 23.25
C LYS A 141 19.93 3.37 23.41
N ILE A 142 19.22 4.11 22.56
CA ILE A 142 17.75 4.21 22.56
C ILE A 142 17.16 3.15 21.62
N LYS A 143 17.86 2.86 20.52
CA LYS A 143 17.56 1.73 19.63
C LYS A 143 17.51 0.41 20.40
N ASP A 144 18.43 0.21 21.35
CA ASP A 144 18.44 -0.96 22.23
C ASP A 144 17.27 -0.97 23.26
N LYS A 145 16.63 0.16 23.56
CA LYS A 145 15.47 0.22 24.49
C LYS A 145 14.12 0.03 23.80
N ILE A 146 13.95 0.57 22.59
CA ILE A 146 12.71 0.44 21.80
C ILE A 146 12.70 -0.85 20.99
N CYS A 147 13.89 -1.34 20.61
CA CYS A 147 14.08 -2.63 19.96
C CYS A 147 15.13 -3.44 20.74
N THR A 148 14.75 -4.47 21.48
CA THR A 148 15.72 -5.48 21.94
C THR A 148 15.17 -6.90 21.68
N PRO A 149 16.05 -7.89 21.36
CA PRO A 149 17.38 -8.04 21.95
C PRO A 149 18.65 -7.87 21.06
N ARG A 150 19.52 -6.92 21.47
CA ARG A 150 21.01 -6.88 21.47
C ARG A 150 21.84 -6.61 20.18
N TYR A 151 22.29 -5.35 20.10
CA TYR A 151 23.69 -4.86 20.25
C TYR A 151 24.74 -4.80 19.10
N LYS A 152 25.37 -3.59 19.03
CA LYS A 152 26.71 -3.16 18.56
C LYS A 152 27.09 -3.28 17.06
N PHE A 153 26.63 -2.32 16.26
CA PHE A 153 26.98 -2.10 14.85
C PHE A 153 28.45 -1.64 14.57
N LYS A 154 29.29 -1.40 15.59
CA LYS A 154 30.61 -0.75 15.41
C LYS A 154 31.74 -1.68 14.95
N TYR A 155 31.55 -3.01 14.99
CA TYR A 155 32.58 -3.99 14.57
C TYR A 155 32.41 -4.52 13.13
N TYR A 156 31.28 -4.26 12.47
CA TYR A 156 30.91 -4.96 11.23
C TYR A 156 31.45 -4.32 9.95
N LYS A 157 31.66 -3.00 9.92
CA LYS A 157 32.30 -2.33 8.77
C LYS A 157 33.76 -2.76 8.61
N LEU A 158 34.45 -3.04 9.72
CA LEU A 158 35.84 -3.50 9.74
C LEU A 158 35.94 -5.02 9.49
N SER A 159 34.93 -5.80 9.91
CA SER A 159 34.88 -7.25 9.72
C SER A 159 34.42 -7.65 8.32
N PHE A 160 33.53 -6.91 7.63
CA PHE A 160 33.10 -7.23 6.27
C PHE A 160 34.23 -7.11 5.24
N LYS A 161 35.11 -6.09 5.35
CA LYS A 161 36.34 -6.02 4.52
C LYS A 161 37.30 -7.17 4.82
N LYS A 162 37.41 -7.61 6.08
CA LYS A 162 38.19 -8.81 6.45
C LYS A 162 37.52 -10.10 5.96
N LEU A 163 36.19 -10.18 5.96
CA LEU A 163 35.37 -11.32 5.51
C LEU A 163 35.41 -11.45 3.99
N LEU A 164 35.36 -10.34 3.24
CA LEU A 164 35.52 -10.35 1.79
C LEU A 164 36.93 -10.80 1.42
N LYS A 165 37.95 -10.31 2.14
CA LYS A 165 39.33 -10.78 1.99
C LYS A 165 39.46 -12.27 2.37
N PHE A 166 38.76 -12.72 3.42
CA PHE A 166 38.79 -14.13 3.88
C PHE A 166 38.03 -15.07 2.95
N VAL A 167 36.90 -14.68 2.36
CA VAL A 167 36.14 -15.47 1.37
C VAL A 167 36.88 -15.53 0.04
N PHE A 168 37.51 -14.42 -0.39
CA PHE A 168 38.35 -14.41 -1.57
C PHE A 168 39.62 -15.27 -1.37
N LEU A 169 40.26 -15.18 -0.19
CA LEU A 169 41.32 -16.10 0.19
C LEU A 169 40.83 -17.53 0.34
N LYS A 170 39.59 -17.79 0.78
CA LYS A 170 39.03 -19.16 0.88
C LYS A 170 38.81 -19.77 -0.49
N ASN A 171 38.40 -19.02 -1.51
CA ASN A 171 38.25 -19.55 -2.87
C ASN A 171 39.60 -19.84 -3.53
N VAL A 172 40.64 -19.06 -3.22
CA VAL A 172 42.03 -19.33 -3.65
C VAL A 172 42.63 -20.49 -2.85
N ALA A 173 42.46 -20.50 -1.52
CA ALA A 173 42.95 -21.53 -0.62
C ALA A 173 42.19 -22.85 -0.76
N MET A 174 40.92 -22.87 -1.18
CA MET A 174 40.16 -24.10 -1.46
C MET A 174 40.64 -24.77 -2.75
N LYS A 175 41.10 -23.98 -3.74
CA LYS A 175 41.82 -24.49 -4.91
C LYS A 175 43.24 -24.98 -4.55
N LEU A 176 43.86 -24.40 -3.51
CA LEU A 176 45.19 -24.77 -3.02
C LEU A 176 45.18 -25.92 -2.00
N SER A 177 44.09 -26.11 -1.25
CA SER A 177 43.92 -27.14 -0.22
C SER A 177 43.61 -28.52 -0.80
N PHE A 178 43.24 -28.59 -2.08
CA PHE A 178 43.26 -29.86 -2.82
C PHE A 178 44.69 -30.32 -3.14
N LEU A 179 45.68 -29.40 -3.07
CA LEU A 179 47.10 -29.67 -3.30
C LEU A 179 47.92 -29.81 -2.01
N LEU A 180 47.46 -29.29 -0.88
CA LEU A 180 48.15 -29.37 0.41
C LEU A 180 47.19 -29.79 1.52
N ASN A 181 47.41 -31.00 2.00
CA ASN A 181 46.64 -31.77 2.98
C ASN A 181 46.66 -31.08 4.37
N PHE A 182 45.84 -30.05 4.59
CA PHE A 182 45.78 -29.32 5.86
C PHE A 182 44.42 -29.50 6.57
N THR A 183 44.48 -30.15 7.73
CA THR A 183 43.40 -30.26 8.72
C THR A 183 43.22 -28.93 9.45
N GLU A 184 42.09 -28.24 9.26
CA GLU A 184 41.73 -27.04 10.05
C GLU A 184 40.71 -27.37 11.15
N GLU A 185 40.91 -26.77 12.32
CA GLU A 185 40.21 -26.96 13.60
C GLU A 185 38.66 -26.92 13.53
N PRO A 186 37.94 -28.04 13.81
CA PRO A 186 36.49 -28.12 13.69
C PRO A 186 35.71 -27.20 14.65
N ILE A 187 36.35 -26.77 15.75
CA ILE A 187 35.74 -25.95 16.81
C ILE A 187 35.45 -24.52 16.33
N LEU A 188 36.29 -23.95 15.44
CA LEU A 188 36.13 -22.59 14.94
C LEU A 188 34.99 -22.50 13.91
N ILE A 189 34.86 -23.52 13.05
CA ILE A 189 33.77 -23.65 12.07
C ILE A 189 32.43 -23.86 12.79
N PHE A 190 32.40 -24.68 13.84
CA PHE A 190 31.20 -24.88 14.65
C PHE A 190 30.73 -23.61 15.37
N ARG A 191 31.65 -22.85 15.99
CA ARG A 191 31.35 -21.55 16.61
C ARG A 191 30.92 -20.49 15.59
N PHE A 192 31.46 -20.53 14.37
CA PHE A 192 31.04 -19.66 13.28
C PHE A 192 29.64 -20.02 12.77
N HIS A 193 29.35 -21.31 12.61
CA HIS A 193 28.05 -21.81 12.15
C HIS A 193 26.93 -21.53 13.16
N GLN A 194 27.18 -21.69 14.47
CA GLN A 194 26.25 -21.29 15.54
C GLN A 194 25.95 -19.78 15.51
N LYS A 195 26.96 -18.93 15.28
CA LYS A 195 26.74 -17.47 15.13
C LYS A 195 25.93 -17.12 13.88
N LEU A 196 26.11 -17.85 12.79
CA LEU A 196 25.36 -17.66 11.54
C LEU A 196 23.89 -18.09 11.69
N LEU A 197 23.64 -19.22 12.37
CA LEU A 197 22.29 -19.70 12.71
C LEU A 197 21.57 -18.75 13.68
N PHE A 198 22.28 -18.18 14.66
CA PHE A 198 21.74 -17.19 15.58
C PHE A 198 21.39 -15.88 14.84
N MET A 199 22.27 -15.40 13.95
CA MET A 199 22.00 -14.26 13.07
C MET A 199 20.79 -14.50 12.15
N LYS A 200 20.66 -15.70 11.58
CA LYS A 200 19.52 -16.06 10.72
C LYS A 200 18.19 -16.04 11.51
N ARG A 201 18.16 -16.65 12.71
CA ARG A 201 17.00 -16.59 13.62
C ARG A 201 16.62 -15.16 14.03
N TYR A 202 17.61 -14.29 14.21
CA TYR A 202 17.40 -12.89 14.57
C TYR A 202 16.84 -12.05 13.39
N LEU A 203 17.42 -12.19 12.20
CA LEU A 203 16.87 -11.59 10.96
C LEU A 203 15.42 -12.06 10.74
N ASP A 204 15.15 -13.36 10.86
CA ASP A 204 13.82 -13.94 10.71
C ASP A 204 12.82 -13.40 11.75
N GLN A 205 13.25 -13.11 12.98
CA GLN A 205 12.40 -12.49 14.00
C GLN A 205 12.09 -11.02 13.70
N PHE A 206 13.07 -10.25 13.26
CA PHE A 206 12.89 -8.84 12.89
C PHE A 206 11.96 -8.67 11.67
N PHE A 207 12.11 -9.51 10.64
CA PHE A 207 11.18 -9.49 9.49
C PHE A 207 9.77 -9.95 9.86
N ARG A 208 9.62 -10.84 10.84
CA ARG A 208 8.30 -11.21 11.38
C ARG A 208 7.61 -10.01 12.00
N PHE A 209 8.31 -9.18 12.79
CA PHE A 209 7.70 -7.97 13.36
C PHE A 209 7.27 -6.97 12.29
N ALA A 210 8.11 -6.69 11.29
CA ALA A 210 7.74 -5.78 10.20
C ALA A 210 6.52 -6.30 9.41
N ARG A 211 6.47 -7.61 9.12
CA ARG A 211 5.33 -8.24 8.45
C ARG A 211 4.06 -8.23 9.31
N LEU A 212 4.17 -8.52 10.60
CA LEU A 212 3.05 -8.43 11.53
C LEU A 212 2.53 -7.00 11.64
N PHE A 213 3.42 -6.01 11.65
CA PHE A 213 3.04 -4.60 11.67
C PHE A 213 2.28 -4.20 10.41
N VAL A 214 2.78 -4.58 9.23
CA VAL A 214 2.09 -4.42 7.94
C VAL A 214 0.69 -5.05 7.96
N LEU A 215 0.58 -6.29 8.45
CA LEU A 215 -0.71 -6.98 8.58
C LEU A 215 -1.65 -6.27 9.57
N SER A 216 -1.13 -5.79 10.70
CA SER A 216 -1.95 -5.05 11.67
C SER A 216 -2.46 -3.73 11.12
N ILE A 217 -1.65 -2.99 10.34
CA ILE A 217 -2.09 -1.78 9.65
C ILE A 217 -3.22 -2.11 8.66
N ALA A 218 -3.06 -3.17 7.86
CA ALA A 218 -4.09 -3.60 6.92
C ALA A 218 -5.40 -3.99 7.65
N MET A 219 -5.31 -4.67 8.79
CA MET A 219 -6.48 -5.03 9.60
C MET A 219 -7.16 -3.81 10.23
N ILE A 220 -6.40 -2.86 10.78
CA ILE A 220 -6.97 -1.62 11.33
C ILE A 220 -7.62 -0.79 10.22
N SER A 221 -6.98 -0.72 9.05
CA SER A 221 -7.54 -0.06 7.87
C SER A 221 -8.82 -0.75 7.42
N PHE A 222 -8.89 -2.08 7.43
CA PHE A 222 -10.12 -2.82 7.18
C PHE A 222 -11.22 -2.38 8.15
N LEU A 223 -10.94 -2.43 9.46
CA LEU A 223 -11.91 -2.15 10.51
C LEU A 223 -12.43 -0.71 10.47
N TYR A 224 -11.54 0.26 10.23
CA TYR A 224 -11.91 1.66 10.04
C TYR A 224 -12.96 1.77 8.94
N ASN A 225 -12.70 1.22 7.75
CA ASN A 225 -13.54 1.37 6.56
C ASN A 225 -14.77 0.46 6.48
N VAL A 226 -15.05 -0.38 7.49
CA VAL A 226 -16.24 -1.26 7.48
C VAL A 226 -17.54 -0.53 7.14
N PRO A 227 -17.82 0.69 7.64
CA PRO A 227 -19.06 1.40 7.33
C PRO A 227 -19.29 1.64 5.82
N HIS A 228 -18.23 1.79 5.03
CA HIS A 228 -18.34 2.04 3.58
C HIS A 228 -19.00 0.89 2.81
N PHE A 229 -18.98 -0.34 3.33
CA PHE A 229 -19.69 -1.47 2.72
C PHE A 229 -21.21 -1.30 2.73
N PHE A 230 -21.73 -0.46 3.62
CA PHE A 230 -23.16 -0.24 3.81
C PHE A 230 -23.65 1.08 3.22
N GLU A 231 -22.80 1.84 2.54
CA GLU A 231 -23.14 3.16 1.98
C GLU A 231 -23.83 3.10 0.62
N LEU A 232 -23.62 2.03 -0.15
CA LEU A 232 -24.12 1.91 -1.50
C LEU A 232 -25.07 0.72 -1.65
N LYS A 233 -26.19 0.96 -2.32
CA LYS A 233 -27.14 -0.08 -2.77
C LYS A 233 -27.27 -0.05 -4.28
N VAL A 234 -27.51 -1.22 -4.86
CA VAL A 234 -27.84 -1.37 -6.28
C VAL A 234 -29.34 -1.57 -6.37
N ILE A 235 -30.00 -0.82 -7.25
CA ILE A 235 -31.42 -0.95 -7.56
C ILE A 235 -31.59 -1.24 -9.04
N ASP A 236 -32.57 -2.07 -9.37
CA ASP A 236 -33.03 -2.22 -10.75
C ASP A 236 -33.90 -1.01 -11.11
N CYS A 237 -33.81 -0.55 -12.35
CA CYS A 237 -34.50 0.64 -12.82
C CYS A 237 -34.79 0.59 -14.33
N ILE A 238 -35.70 1.44 -14.80
CA ILE A 238 -36.00 1.59 -16.23
C ILE A 238 -35.21 2.76 -16.80
N ASP A 239 -34.49 2.52 -17.91
CA ASP A 239 -33.70 3.52 -18.63
C ASP A 239 -34.49 4.05 -19.84
N GLU A 240 -35.12 5.22 -19.67
CA GLU A 240 -35.88 5.89 -20.74
C GLU A 240 -35.01 6.33 -21.92
N THR A 241 -33.72 6.61 -21.68
CA THR A 241 -32.80 7.01 -22.75
C THR A 241 -32.48 5.86 -23.71
N ARG A 242 -32.73 4.63 -23.27
CA ARG A 242 -32.50 3.40 -24.03
C ARG A 242 -33.80 2.66 -24.31
N ASN A 243 -34.81 3.39 -24.80
CA ASN A 243 -36.07 2.81 -25.25
C ASN A 243 -36.77 1.97 -24.17
N ASN A 244 -36.80 2.48 -22.93
CA ASN A 244 -37.41 1.87 -21.76
C ASN A 244 -36.89 0.44 -21.46
N THR A 245 -35.58 0.27 -21.54
CA THR A 245 -34.95 -1.03 -21.24
C THR A 245 -34.65 -1.18 -19.75
N LEU A 246 -34.69 -2.44 -19.27
CA LEU A 246 -34.32 -2.79 -17.90
C LEU A 246 -32.82 -2.55 -17.68
N SER A 247 -32.48 -1.77 -16.67
CA SER A 247 -31.12 -1.36 -16.33
C SER A 247 -30.90 -1.39 -14.80
N VAL A 248 -29.71 -1.00 -14.37
CA VAL A 248 -29.32 -0.96 -12.95
C VAL A 248 -28.68 0.38 -12.60
N GLN A 249 -28.91 0.84 -11.38
CA GLN A 249 -28.33 2.07 -10.85
C GLN A 249 -27.76 1.85 -9.45
N VAL A 250 -26.64 2.52 -9.14
CA VAL A 250 -26.10 2.61 -7.78
C VAL A 250 -26.66 3.86 -7.08
N CYS A 251 -27.17 3.68 -5.86
CA CYS A 251 -27.78 4.72 -5.04
C CYS A 251 -27.14 4.76 -3.64
N PRO A 252 -27.11 5.93 -2.98
CA PRO A 252 -26.75 6.00 -1.56
C PRO A 252 -27.81 5.31 -0.68
N THR A 253 -27.36 4.75 0.44
CA THR A 253 -28.23 4.24 1.51
C THR A 253 -28.60 5.33 2.51
N GLU A 254 -29.48 5.01 3.47
CA GLU A 254 -29.83 5.91 4.58
C GLU A 254 -28.61 6.30 5.41
N LEU A 255 -27.64 5.39 5.57
CA LEU A 255 -26.37 5.66 6.24
C LEU A 255 -25.61 6.79 5.54
N ARG A 256 -25.46 6.70 4.21
CA ARG A 256 -24.73 7.69 3.39
C ARG A 256 -25.40 9.08 3.42
N ASN A 257 -26.72 9.11 3.47
CA ASN A 257 -27.50 10.36 3.51
C ASN A 257 -27.68 10.94 4.92
N ASN A 258 -27.26 10.22 5.96
CA ASN A 258 -27.32 10.71 7.32
C ASN A 258 -26.29 11.84 7.51
N ALA A 259 -26.78 13.04 7.83
CA ALA A 259 -25.93 14.23 7.98
C ALA A 259 -24.85 14.06 9.06
N PHE A 260 -25.21 13.49 10.21
CA PHE A 260 -24.27 13.25 11.31
C PHE A 260 -23.19 12.24 10.91
N TYR A 261 -23.55 11.15 10.24
CA TYR A 261 -22.59 10.18 9.70
C TYR A 261 -21.62 10.85 8.73
N TYR A 262 -22.14 11.62 7.78
CA TYR A 262 -21.33 12.29 6.77
C TYR A 262 -20.36 13.30 7.40
N GLU A 263 -20.83 14.14 8.33
CA GLU A 263 -20.00 15.11 9.02
C GLU A 263 -18.90 14.41 9.84
N LEU A 264 -19.28 13.43 10.67
CA LEU A 264 -18.31 12.69 11.49
C LEU A 264 -17.26 11.97 10.64
N TYR A 265 -17.71 11.20 9.65
CA TYR A 265 -16.86 10.24 8.96
C TYR A 265 -16.10 10.87 7.78
N TYR A 266 -16.79 11.64 6.94
CA TYR A 266 -16.18 12.26 5.75
C TYR A 266 -15.52 13.61 6.03
N THR A 267 -15.96 14.33 7.07
CA THR A 267 -15.34 15.62 7.42
C THR A 267 -14.28 15.41 8.49
N TYR A 268 -14.63 14.96 9.70
CA TYR A 268 -13.66 14.90 10.79
C TYR A 268 -12.70 13.70 10.70
N MET A 269 -13.21 12.47 10.58
CA MET A 269 -12.37 11.27 10.60
C MET A 269 -11.43 11.22 9.39
N TYR A 270 -11.94 11.49 8.18
CA TYR A 270 -11.08 11.59 7.00
C TYR A 270 -10.00 12.68 7.15
N THR A 271 -10.37 13.89 7.60
CA THR A 271 -9.40 14.97 7.77
C THR A 271 -8.32 14.60 8.80
N ILE A 272 -8.69 14.01 9.94
CA ILE A 272 -7.75 13.68 11.01
C ILE A 272 -6.89 12.47 10.65
N PHE A 273 -7.51 11.37 10.22
CA PHE A 273 -6.85 10.07 10.07
C PHE A 273 -6.31 9.78 8.68
N MET A 274 -6.77 10.50 7.65
CA MET A 274 -6.34 10.28 6.26
C MET A 274 -5.53 11.43 5.68
N ALA A 275 -5.80 12.66 6.10
CA ALA A 275 -5.12 13.84 5.57
C ALA A 275 -4.12 14.45 6.57
N ALA A 276 -4.60 15.22 7.55
CA ALA A 276 -3.79 16.07 8.39
C ALA A 276 -2.88 15.27 9.35
N GLY A 277 -3.41 14.26 10.04
CA GLY A 277 -2.64 13.48 11.02
C GLY A 277 -1.43 12.76 10.39
N PRO A 278 -1.63 11.90 9.39
CA PRO A 278 -0.52 11.24 8.69
C PRO A 278 0.50 12.21 8.10
N LEU A 279 0.03 13.32 7.50
CA LEU A 279 0.91 14.35 6.94
C LEU A 279 1.80 14.97 8.02
N VAL A 280 1.24 15.38 9.16
CA VAL A 280 2.00 15.94 10.28
C VAL A 280 3.05 14.94 10.78
N ILE A 281 2.70 13.66 10.89
CA ILE A 281 3.64 12.62 11.30
C ILE A 281 4.78 12.48 10.28
N ILE A 282 4.46 12.36 8.97
CA ILE A 282 5.48 12.22 7.92
C ILE A 282 6.40 13.44 7.88
N VAL A 283 5.84 14.65 7.93
CA VAL A 283 6.61 15.90 7.90
C VAL A 283 7.53 16.01 9.12
N THR A 284 7.05 15.70 10.32
CA THR A 284 7.87 15.78 11.54
C THR A 284 9.00 14.75 11.56
N LEU A 285 8.73 13.52 11.14
CA LEU A 285 9.74 12.47 11.02
C LEU A 285 10.80 12.85 9.98
N ASN A 286 10.38 13.25 8.78
CA ASN A 286 11.29 13.63 7.70
C ASN A 286 12.13 14.88 8.06
N ALA A 287 11.53 15.90 8.69
CA ALA A 287 12.27 17.07 9.16
C ALA A 287 13.35 16.70 10.17
N SER A 288 13.07 15.75 11.07
CA SER A 288 14.03 15.28 12.06
C SER A 288 15.19 14.51 11.42
N ILE A 289 14.90 13.70 10.41
CA ILE A 289 15.91 12.97 9.63
C ILE A 289 16.85 13.95 8.92
N VAL A 290 16.27 14.94 8.22
CA VAL A 290 17.02 15.97 7.50
C VAL A 290 17.97 16.73 8.44
N ARG A 291 17.50 17.14 9.62
CA ARG A 291 18.34 17.82 10.64
C ARG A 291 19.56 16.99 11.05
N VAL A 292 19.38 15.69 11.28
CA VAL A 292 20.49 14.79 11.68
C VAL A 292 21.48 14.61 10.53
N VAL A 293 20.98 14.43 9.30
CA VAL A 293 21.83 14.28 8.12
C VAL A 293 22.70 15.52 7.90
N PHE A 294 22.13 16.72 7.99
CA PHE A 294 22.90 17.97 7.85
C PHE A 294 23.91 18.17 8.99
N LYS A 295 23.54 17.89 10.25
CA LYS A 295 24.46 17.98 11.38
C LYS A 295 25.68 17.05 11.22
N ASN A 296 25.45 15.83 10.75
CA ASN A 296 26.52 14.86 10.52
C ASN A 296 27.39 15.23 9.32
N GLY A 297 26.81 15.83 8.27
CA GLY A 297 27.54 16.31 7.10
C GLY A 297 28.41 17.54 7.36
N ALA A 298 28.03 18.40 8.30
CA ALA A 298 28.83 19.56 8.70
C ALA A 298 29.95 19.23 9.72
N SER A 299 29.97 18.01 10.26
CA SER A 299 30.93 17.57 11.30
C SER A 299 32.04 16.66 10.75
N GLY A 300 32.11 16.44 9.43
CA GLY A 300 33.12 15.62 8.76
C GLY A 300 33.83 16.39 7.67
#